data_AF-A0A420W6I6-F1
#
_entry.id   AF-A0A420W6I6-F1
#
_cell.length_a   1.000
_cell.length_b   1.000
_cell.length_c   1.000
_cell.angle_alpha   90.00
_cell.angle_beta   90.00
_cell.angle_gamma   90.00
#
_symmetry.space_group_name_H-M   'P 1'
#
loop_
_entity.id
_entity.type
_entity.pdbx_description
1 polymer ?
#
loop_
_entity_poly.entity_id
_entity_poly.type
_entity_poly.pdbx_seq_one_letter_code
_entity_poly.pdbx_strand_id
1 'polypeptide(L)'
;MQYIKGKLANLEDLLILIDVLKEKKGEVRLHFPYQSEEVSICFDGNSFYLSDRFKLIKLLEKWITTNIQPIFELFEEEGCSTNQEIEEEKLVEIIKNPILKEVRRIPEVFEITKLETTNLPPFLVAHWKTKTPINREEIYKHGYTLSDLVKSLESGLLEIKSFKTTESLPFKLRLFLTSLALICIVYLVLPINFTQFNRLKVEEAINWALREKVLGVEGKRKLPVKGCFKTKFYLIDDKVINSGIDGIVGTADDKVIKLPREGYKPTFAVPVK
;
A
#
# COMPACT_ATOMS: atom_id res chain seq x y z
N MET A 1 -10.15 -24.66 -28.23
CA MET A 1 -9.11 -23.74 -28.74
C MET A 1 -7.83 -24.06 -27.99
N GLN A 2 -6.83 -24.59 -28.69
CA GLN A 2 -5.55 -24.95 -28.07
C GLN A 2 -4.62 -23.75 -28.25
N TYR A 3 -4.05 -23.25 -27.15
CA TYR A 3 -3.11 -22.14 -27.19
C TYR A 3 -1.85 -22.52 -26.40
N ILE A 4 -0.71 -22.02 -26.85
CA ILE A 4 0.58 -22.22 -26.19
C ILE A 4 0.87 -20.98 -25.36
N LYS A 5 1.13 -21.17 -24.06
CA LYS A 5 1.43 -20.07 -23.14
C LYS A 5 2.85 -20.18 -22.61
N GLY A 6 3.54 -19.06 -22.53
CA GLY A 6 4.89 -18.99 -21.96
C GLY A 6 5.26 -17.60 -21.48
N LYS A 7 6.54 -17.42 -21.15
CA LYS A 7 7.14 -16.15 -20.74
C LYS A 7 8.32 -15.86 -21.65
N LEU A 8 8.57 -14.58 -21.92
CA LEU A 8 9.74 -14.15 -22.66
C LEU A 8 10.79 -13.62 -21.69
N ALA A 9 12.03 -14.09 -21.86
CA ALA A 9 13.15 -13.67 -21.02
C ALA A 9 13.86 -12.45 -21.61
N ASN A 10 13.97 -12.38 -22.93
CA ASN A 10 14.65 -11.30 -23.65
C ASN A 10 13.96 -10.96 -24.99
N LEU A 11 14.41 -9.90 -25.66
CA LEU A 11 13.85 -9.46 -26.94
C LEU A 11 14.10 -10.46 -28.07
N GLU A 12 15.18 -11.24 -28.00
CA GLU A 12 15.49 -12.30 -28.95
C GLU A 12 14.42 -13.41 -28.94
N ASP A 13 13.87 -13.75 -27.78
CA ASP A 13 12.77 -14.71 -27.66
C ASP A 13 11.51 -14.22 -28.40
N LEU A 14 11.26 -12.90 -28.41
CA LEU A 14 10.13 -12.33 -29.17
C LEU A 14 10.36 -12.45 -30.69
N LEU A 15 11.59 -12.29 -31.16
CA LEU A 15 11.92 -12.49 -32.57
C LEU A 15 11.74 -13.96 -32.97
N ILE A 16 12.15 -14.89 -32.12
CA ILE A 16 11.90 -16.34 -32.33
C ILE A 16 10.40 -16.62 -32.39
N LEU A 17 9.58 -15.99 -31.53
CA LEU A 17 8.13 -16.13 -31.61
C LEU A 17 7.54 -15.60 -32.92
N ILE A 18 8.10 -14.53 -33.47
CA ILE A 18 7.70 -14.01 -34.79
C ILE A 18 8.05 -15.01 -35.90
N ASP A 19 9.21 -15.67 -35.82
CA ASP A 19 9.56 -16.74 -36.77
C ASP A 19 8.61 -17.94 -36.64
N VAL A 20 8.26 -18.35 -35.42
CA VAL A 20 7.28 -19.42 -35.16
C VAL A 20 5.89 -19.06 -35.70
N LEU A 21 5.48 -17.80 -35.57
CA LEU A 21 4.23 -17.29 -36.15
C LEU A 21 4.19 -17.47 -37.67
N LYS A 22 5.32 -17.30 -38.37
CA LYS A 22 5.40 -17.49 -39.82
C LYS A 22 5.17 -18.94 -40.24
N GLU A 23 5.67 -19.88 -39.44
CA GLU A 23 5.50 -21.31 -39.71
C GLU A 23 4.07 -21.77 -39.42
N LYS A 24 3.50 -21.33 -38.30
CA LYS A 24 2.22 -21.86 -37.80
C LYS A 24 0.99 -21.12 -38.30
N LYS A 25 1.13 -19.83 -38.65
CA LYS A 25 0.05 -18.88 -38.90
C LYS A 25 -0.89 -18.73 -37.69
N GLY A 26 -1.26 -17.49 -37.39
CA GLY A 26 -2.14 -17.20 -36.26
C GLY A 26 -1.69 -15.97 -35.49
N GLU A 27 -1.99 -15.95 -34.19
CA GLU A 27 -1.91 -14.75 -33.36
C GLU A 27 -1.08 -15.01 -32.10
N VAL A 28 -0.14 -14.11 -31.80
CA VAL A 28 0.53 -14.02 -30.50
C VAL A 28 0.00 -12.80 -29.76
N ARG A 29 -0.54 -13.04 -28.58
CA ARG A 29 -0.95 -12.03 -27.61
C ARG A 29 0.12 -11.86 -26.54
N LEU A 30 0.58 -10.62 -26.35
CA LEU A 30 1.61 -10.24 -25.39
C LEU A 30 1.01 -9.36 -24.30
N HIS A 31 1.26 -9.68 -23.04
CA HIS A 31 0.82 -8.88 -21.90
C HIS A 31 1.73 -9.04 -20.69
N PHE A 32 1.72 -8.07 -19.77
CA PHE A 32 2.37 -8.25 -18.46
C PHE A 32 1.45 -8.98 -17.48
N PRO A 33 2.01 -9.77 -16.54
CA PRO A 33 1.22 -10.30 -15.43
C PRO A 33 0.54 -9.14 -14.69
N TYR A 34 -0.76 -9.27 -14.42
CA TYR A 34 -1.59 -8.29 -13.70
C TYR A 34 -1.89 -6.97 -14.42
N GLN A 35 -1.60 -6.85 -15.71
CA GLN A 35 -2.03 -5.70 -16.52
C GLN A 35 -3.10 -6.13 -17.52
N SER A 36 -4.08 -5.24 -17.76
CA SER A 36 -5.14 -5.45 -18.74
C SER A 36 -4.76 -5.05 -20.16
N GLU A 37 -3.61 -4.38 -20.33
CA GLU A 37 -3.13 -3.99 -21.66
C GLU A 37 -2.47 -5.17 -22.36
N GLU A 38 -2.95 -5.44 -23.56
CA GLU A 38 -2.49 -6.54 -24.41
C GLU A 38 -2.11 -5.99 -25.79
N VAL A 39 -1.11 -6.62 -26.40
CA VAL A 39 -0.65 -6.37 -27.77
C VAL A 39 -0.73 -7.67 -28.56
N SER A 40 -1.45 -7.66 -29.68
CA SER A 40 -1.51 -8.83 -30.56
C SER A 40 -0.66 -8.61 -31.82
N ILE A 41 0.15 -9.61 -32.16
CA ILE A 41 0.89 -9.73 -33.42
C ILE A 41 0.31 -10.95 -34.14
N CYS A 42 -0.22 -10.75 -35.34
CA CYS A 42 -0.85 -11.81 -36.14
C CYS A 42 -0.14 -11.98 -37.48
N PHE A 43 -0.10 -13.21 -37.98
CA PHE A 43 0.40 -13.53 -39.32
C PHE A 43 -0.60 -14.45 -40.02
N ASP A 44 -1.12 -14.00 -41.17
CA ASP A 44 -2.14 -14.73 -41.92
C ASP A 44 -1.57 -15.70 -42.97
N GLY A 45 -0.25 -15.73 -43.13
CA GLY A 45 0.46 -16.47 -44.18
C GLY A 45 1.10 -15.59 -45.24
N ASN A 46 0.72 -14.32 -45.33
CA ASN A 46 1.27 -13.37 -46.30
C ASN A 46 1.80 -12.11 -45.62
N SER A 47 1.03 -11.53 -44.69
CA SER A 47 1.35 -10.25 -44.05
C SER A 47 1.28 -10.35 -42.53
N PHE A 48 2.05 -9.49 -41.86
CA PHE A 48 1.93 -9.29 -40.43
C PHE A 48 0.90 -8.20 -40.13
N TYR A 49 0.18 -8.39 -39.02
CA TYR A 49 -0.76 -7.43 -38.51
C TYR A 49 -0.50 -7.16 -37.03
N LEU A 50 -0.55 -5.90 -36.65
CA LEU A 50 -0.31 -5.43 -35.29
C LEU A 50 -1.54 -4.72 -34.75
N SER A 51 -1.94 -5.00 -33.52
CA SER A 51 -3.09 -4.32 -32.90
C SER A 51 -2.88 -2.81 -32.79
N ASP A 52 -1.70 -2.39 -32.33
CA ASP A 52 -1.37 -0.99 -32.09
C ASP A 52 0.16 -0.85 -31.94
N ARG A 53 0.76 -0.03 -32.81
CA ARG A 53 2.20 0.24 -32.80
C ARG A 53 2.67 0.91 -31.51
N PHE A 54 1.91 1.86 -30.99
CA PHE A 54 2.25 2.56 -29.75
C PHE A 54 2.21 1.61 -28.55
N LYS A 55 1.20 0.73 -28.48
CA LYS A 55 1.13 -0.28 -27.41
C LYS A 55 2.31 -1.26 -27.46
N LEU A 56 2.74 -1.70 -28.65
CA LEU A 56 3.93 -2.54 -28.78
C LEU A 56 5.17 -1.83 -28.22
N ILE A 57 5.44 -0.59 -28.66
CA ILE A 57 6.59 0.17 -28.17
C ILE A 57 6.53 0.37 -26.65
N LYS A 58 5.36 0.75 -26.13
CA LYS A 58 5.12 0.88 -24.68
C LYS A 58 5.40 -0.43 -23.94
N LEU A 59 4.96 -1.58 -24.47
CA LEU A 59 5.20 -2.89 -23.87
C LEU A 59 6.71 -3.21 -23.83
N LEU A 60 7.43 -3.00 -24.94
CA LEU A 60 8.86 -3.24 -25.02
C LEU A 60 9.64 -2.33 -24.04
N GLU A 61 9.32 -1.04 -24.00
CA GLU A 61 9.95 -0.10 -23.08
C GLU A 61 9.66 -0.43 -21.61
N LYS A 62 8.42 -0.82 -21.29
CA LYS A 62 8.07 -1.31 -19.94
C LYS A 62 8.84 -2.57 -19.60
N TRP A 63 8.99 -3.50 -20.52
CA TRP A 63 9.75 -4.74 -20.27
C TRP A 63 11.22 -4.44 -20.00
N ILE A 64 11.78 -3.44 -20.66
CA ILE A 64 13.19 -3.08 -20.48
C ILE A 64 13.40 -2.30 -19.19
N THR A 65 12.43 -1.49 -18.78
CA THR A 65 12.50 -0.65 -17.58
C THR A 65 12.00 -1.31 -16.31
N THR A 66 11.16 -2.33 -16.43
CA THR A 66 10.63 -3.14 -15.33
C THR A 66 11.24 -4.53 -15.44
N ASN A 67 11.74 -5.10 -14.36
CA ASN A 67 12.27 -6.48 -14.38
C ASN A 67 11.16 -7.55 -14.48
N ILE A 68 10.02 -7.20 -15.08
CA ILE A 68 8.84 -8.05 -15.22
C ILE A 68 8.87 -8.63 -16.62
N GLN A 69 8.80 -9.96 -16.71
CA GLN A 69 8.75 -10.67 -17.99
C GLN A 69 7.32 -10.64 -18.55
N PRO A 70 7.13 -10.29 -19.83
CA PRO A 70 5.85 -10.43 -20.49
C PRO A 70 5.52 -11.91 -20.70
N ILE A 71 4.24 -12.18 -20.64
CA ILE A 71 3.62 -13.47 -20.95
C ILE A 71 3.18 -13.41 -22.41
N PHE A 72 3.36 -14.52 -23.12
CA PHE A 72 2.81 -14.70 -24.46
C PHE A 72 1.76 -15.80 -24.47
N GLU A 73 0.75 -15.64 -25.32
CA GLU A 73 -0.24 -16.65 -25.66
C GLU A 73 -0.31 -16.75 -27.18
N LEU A 74 0.07 -17.91 -27.73
CA LEU A 74 0.05 -18.22 -29.16
C LEU A 74 -1.20 -19.02 -29.51
N PHE A 75 -1.97 -18.51 -30.45
CA PHE A 75 -3.19 -19.10 -30.97
C PHE A 75 -2.95 -19.48 -32.43
N GLU A 76 -3.06 -20.78 -32.72
CA GLU A 76 -2.88 -21.32 -34.07
C GLU A 76 -4.16 -21.16 -34.89
N GLU A 77 -4.03 -20.81 -36.16
CA GLU A 77 -5.14 -20.71 -37.13
C GLU A 77 -6.28 -19.73 -36.74
N GLU A 78 -6.03 -18.82 -35.79
CA GLU A 78 -6.99 -17.76 -35.45
C GLU A 78 -6.97 -16.67 -36.54
N GLY A 79 -8.14 -16.24 -36.99
CA GLY A 79 -8.24 -15.21 -38.03
C GLY A 79 -7.75 -13.86 -37.53
N CYS A 80 -6.85 -13.22 -38.28
CA CYS A 80 -6.36 -11.86 -37.99
C CYS A 80 -7.48 -10.82 -38.16
N SER A 81 -8.37 -10.69 -37.16
CA SER A 81 -9.43 -9.70 -37.20
C SER A 81 -8.99 -8.40 -36.51
N THR A 82 -9.28 -7.26 -37.13
CA THR A 82 -9.10 -5.89 -36.61
C THR A 82 -7.67 -5.32 -36.43
N ASN A 83 -6.64 -5.93 -37.01
CA ASN A 83 -5.25 -5.46 -36.83
C ASN A 83 -4.72 -4.65 -38.04
N GLN A 84 -3.80 -3.72 -37.78
CA GLN A 84 -3.19 -2.86 -38.80
C GLN A 84 -2.02 -3.57 -39.48
N GLU A 85 -1.98 -3.60 -40.80
CA GLU A 85 -0.91 -4.27 -41.55
C GLU A 85 0.45 -3.59 -41.30
N ILE A 86 1.49 -4.39 -41.10
CA ILE A 86 2.87 -3.95 -40.88
C ILE A 86 3.84 -4.85 -41.64
N GLU A 87 4.83 -4.24 -42.29
CA GLU A 87 5.94 -4.97 -42.91
C GLU A 87 6.79 -5.66 -41.85
N GLU A 88 7.28 -6.87 -42.16
CA GLU A 88 8.14 -7.65 -41.27
C GLU A 88 9.39 -6.85 -40.87
N GLU A 89 10.02 -6.17 -41.83
CA GLU A 89 11.22 -5.37 -41.58
C GLU A 89 10.96 -4.26 -40.56
N LYS A 90 9.80 -3.58 -40.64
CA LYS A 90 9.40 -2.53 -39.69
C LYS A 90 9.11 -3.09 -38.31
N LEU A 91 8.49 -4.27 -38.22
CA LEU A 91 8.24 -4.94 -36.94
C LEU A 91 9.57 -5.31 -36.26
N VAL A 92 10.49 -5.90 -37.03
CA VAL A 92 11.83 -6.26 -36.55
C VAL A 92 12.63 -5.01 -36.16
N GLU A 93 12.53 -3.92 -36.93
CA GLU A 93 13.16 -2.63 -36.62
C GLU A 93 12.69 -2.07 -35.28
N ILE A 94 11.38 -2.15 -34.99
CA ILE A 94 10.82 -1.73 -33.69
C ILE A 94 11.43 -2.54 -32.55
N ILE A 95 11.50 -3.87 -32.69
CA ILE A 95 11.99 -4.78 -31.63
C ILE A 95 13.49 -4.64 -31.41
N LYS A 96 14.27 -4.47 -32.48
CA LYS A 96 15.73 -4.33 -32.45
C LYS A 96 16.21 -2.90 -32.27
N ASN A 97 15.30 -1.95 -32.04
CA ASN A 97 15.66 -0.54 -31.97
C ASN A 97 16.72 -0.31 -30.87
N PRO A 98 17.91 0.21 -31.20
CA PRO A 98 19.00 0.40 -30.23
C PRO A 98 18.64 1.38 -29.11
N ILE A 99 17.74 2.35 -29.38
CA ILE A 99 17.27 3.35 -28.41
C ILE A 99 16.55 2.69 -27.23
N LEU A 100 15.95 1.52 -27.45
CA LEU A 100 15.28 0.77 -26.38
C LEU A 100 16.22 0.46 -25.21
N LYS A 101 17.53 0.28 -25.43
CA LYS A 101 18.48 0.04 -24.33
C LYS A 101 18.70 1.30 -23.48
N GLU A 102 18.60 2.46 -24.10
CA GLU A 102 18.84 3.77 -23.50
C GLU A 102 17.68 4.22 -22.61
N VAL A 103 16.47 3.72 -22.83
CA VAL A 103 15.29 4.05 -22.01
C VAL A 103 15.46 3.66 -20.53
N ARG A 104 16.37 2.71 -20.21
CA ARG A 104 16.75 2.36 -18.83
C ARG A 104 17.36 3.53 -18.05
N ARG A 105 17.98 4.48 -18.75
CA ARG A 105 18.64 5.65 -18.14
C ARG A 105 17.64 6.70 -17.66
N ILE A 106 16.44 6.74 -18.23
CA ILE A 106 15.39 7.67 -17.82
C ILE A 106 14.92 7.28 -16.41
N PRO A 107 14.97 8.13 -15.39
CA PRO A 107 14.48 7.80 -14.04
C PRO A 107 12.98 7.45 -14.01
N GLU A 108 12.50 6.73 -13.00
CA GLU A 108 11.07 6.43 -12.84
C GLU A 108 10.23 7.71 -12.65
N VAL A 109 10.76 8.64 -11.85
CA VAL A 109 10.24 9.99 -11.67
C VAL A 109 11.37 10.98 -11.90
N PHE A 110 11.11 12.00 -12.71
CA PHE A 110 12.12 13.00 -13.09
C PHE A 110 11.53 14.39 -13.21
N GLU A 111 12.39 15.40 -13.10
CA GLU A 111 12.04 16.80 -13.34
C GLU A 111 12.79 17.29 -14.58
N ILE A 112 12.10 18.02 -15.46
CA ILE A 112 12.73 18.67 -16.61
C ILE A 112 13.46 19.93 -16.11
N THR A 113 14.78 19.98 -16.28
CA THR A 113 15.62 21.11 -15.84
C THR A 113 15.71 22.18 -16.92
N LYS A 114 15.95 21.75 -18.16
CA LYS A 114 16.07 22.61 -19.34
C LYS A 114 15.11 22.11 -20.41
N LEU A 115 14.52 23.03 -21.15
CA LEU A 115 13.61 22.72 -22.24
C LEU A 115 13.74 23.79 -23.33
N GLU A 116 14.03 23.35 -24.56
CA GLU A 116 13.89 24.15 -25.77
C GLU A 116 12.46 23.97 -26.28
N THR A 117 11.66 25.04 -26.28
CA THR A 117 10.21 24.95 -26.51
C THR A 117 9.81 24.59 -27.94
N THR A 118 10.77 24.53 -28.87
CA THR A 118 10.53 24.20 -30.26
C THR A 118 10.32 22.69 -30.44
N ASN A 119 9.18 22.30 -31.01
CA ASN A 119 8.84 20.93 -31.41
C ASN A 119 8.68 19.89 -30.28
N LEU A 120 8.46 20.31 -29.03
CA LEU A 120 8.16 19.39 -27.92
C LEU A 120 6.66 19.34 -27.59
N PRO A 121 6.14 18.17 -27.14
CA PRO A 121 4.77 18.03 -26.68
C PRO A 121 4.34 19.07 -25.63
N PRO A 122 3.11 19.62 -25.70
CA PRO A 122 2.64 20.64 -24.75
C PRO A 122 2.67 20.21 -23.29
N PHE A 123 2.48 18.91 -23.00
CA PHE A 123 2.48 18.40 -21.63
C PHE A 123 3.88 18.52 -20.98
N LEU A 124 4.97 18.27 -21.73
CA LEU A 124 6.33 18.46 -21.23
C LEU A 124 6.60 19.94 -20.91
N VAL A 125 6.10 20.85 -21.76
CA VAL A 125 6.18 22.30 -21.52
C VAL A 125 5.42 22.68 -20.25
N ALA A 126 4.24 22.11 -20.02
CA ALA A 126 3.42 22.37 -18.84
C ALA A 126 4.13 21.93 -17.55
N HIS A 127 4.68 20.71 -17.51
CA HIS A 127 5.43 20.23 -16.36
C HIS A 127 6.72 21.02 -16.11
N TRP A 128 7.43 21.41 -17.18
CA TRP A 128 8.62 22.25 -17.07
C TRP A 128 8.32 23.65 -16.51
N LYS A 129 7.21 24.27 -16.94
CA LYS A 129 6.75 25.59 -16.44
C LYS A 129 6.31 25.53 -14.98
N THR A 130 5.63 24.46 -14.59
CA THR A 130 5.08 24.29 -13.24
C THR A 130 6.06 23.65 -12.25
N LYS A 131 7.24 23.22 -12.73
CA LYS A 131 8.27 22.52 -11.94
C LYS A 131 7.73 21.28 -11.22
N THR A 132 6.76 20.62 -11.85
CA THR A 132 6.20 19.37 -11.35
C THR A 132 7.00 18.19 -11.91
N PRO A 133 7.35 17.20 -11.08
CA PRO A 133 7.98 15.98 -11.56
C PRO A 133 7.01 15.16 -12.43
N ILE A 134 7.57 14.39 -13.35
CA ILE A 134 6.87 13.54 -14.31
C ILE A 134 7.21 12.09 -13.99
N ASN A 135 6.20 11.21 -13.97
CA ASN A 135 6.39 9.76 -13.94
C ASN A 135 6.45 9.22 -15.37
N ARG A 136 7.27 8.19 -15.64
CA ARG A 136 7.27 7.45 -16.92
C ARG A 136 5.87 7.05 -17.41
N GLU A 137 4.93 6.68 -16.53
CA GLU A 137 3.55 6.35 -16.94
C GLU A 137 2.78 7.56 -17.51
N GLU A 138 3.09 8.77 -17.06
CA GLU A 138 2.46 10.00 -17.54
C GLU A 138 2.88 10.31 -18.98
N ILE A 139 4.13 9.96 -19.34
CA ILE A 139 4.63 10.04 -20.73
C ILE A 139 3.72 9.25 -21.67
N TYR A 140 3.40 8.00 -21.30
CA TYR A 140 2.54 7.14 -22.10
C TYR A 140 1.09 7.64 -22.20
N LYS A 141 0.55 8.21 -21.12
CA LYS A 141 -0.82 8.76 -21.12
C LYS A 141 -1.01 9.91 -22.12
N HIS A 142 0.07 10.61 -22.45
CA HIS A 142 0.07 11.69 -23.42
C HIS A 142 0.47 11.25 -24.85
N GLY A 143 0.47 9.94 -25.13
CA GLY A 143 0.79 9.42 -26.46
C GLY A 143 2.25 9.62 -26.87
N TYR A 144 3.14 9.84 -25.90
CA TYR A 144 4.58 9.98 -26.10
C TYR A 144 5.28 8.73 -25.57
N THR A 145 6.39 8.32 -26.19
CA THR A 145 7.15 7.12 -25.78
C THR A 145 8.42 7.53 -25.02
N LEU A 146 9.00 6.61 -24.25
CA LEU A 146 10.30 6.86 -23.61
C LEU A 146 11.40 6.94 -24.66
N SER A 147 11.29 6.22 -25.78
CA SER A 147 12.24 6.30 -26.89
C SER A 147 12.25 7.69 -27.53
N ASP A 148 11.09 8.32 -27.69
CA ASP A 148 11.00 9.70 -28.19
C ASP A 148 11.58 10.71 -27.18
N LEU A 149 11.41 10.45 -25.88
CA LEU A 149 12.06 11.21 -24.83
C LEU A 149 13.59 11.08 -24.88
N VAL A 150 14.13 9.86 -25.10
CA VAL A 150 15.57 9.65 -25.28
C VAL A 150 16.09 10.43 -26.49
N LYS A 151 15.42 10.37 -27.64
CA LYS A 151 15.83 11.14 -28.83
C LYS A 151 15.89 12.64 -28.54
N SER A 152 14.95 13.15 -27.75
CA SER A 152 14.88 14.55 -27.37
C SER A 152 15.99 14.95 -26.38
N LEU A 153 16.40 14.03 -25.48
CA LEU A 153 17.57 14.18 -24.61
C LEU A 153 18.87 14.21 -25.42
N GLU A 154 19.05 13.23 -26.32
CA GLU A 154 20.25 13.11 -27.16
C GLU A 154 20.41 14.30 -28.12
N SER A 155 19.28 14.84 -28.60
CA SER A 155 19.26 16.04 -29.45
C SER A 155 19.46 17.35 -28.68
N GLY A 156 19.56 17.30 -27.35
CA GLY A 156 19.73 18.49 -26.50
C GLY A 156 18.49 19.37 -26.34
N LEU A 157 17.33 18.91 -26.83
CA LEU A 157 16.05 19.65 -26.76
C LEU A 157 15.53 19.76 -25.32
N LEU A 158 15.89 18.82 -24.45
CA LEU A 158 15.55 18.86 -23.04
C LEU A 158 16.62 18.19 -22.20
N GLU A 159 16.64 18.54 -20.91
CA GLU A 159 17.45 17.89 -19.89
C GLU A 159 16.55 17.48 -18.73
N ILE A 160 16.84 16.31 -18.15
CA ILE A 160 16.12 15.78 -16.99
C ILE A 160 17.07 15.47 -15.85
N LYS A 161 16.57 15.57 -14.63
CA LYS A 161 17.23 15.05 -13.43
C LYS A 161 16.30 14.08 -12.71
N SER A 162 16.89 13.05 -12.10
CA SER A 162 16.14 12.16 -11.21
C SER A 162 15.51 12.97 -10.08
N PHE A 163 14.21 12.79 -9.90
CA PHE A 163 13.49 13.36 -8.78
C PHE A 163 13.32 12.27 -7.74
N LYS A 164 14.09 12.36 -6.65
CA LYS A 164 13.86 11.50 -5.49
C LYS A 164 12.62 12.01 -4.79
N THR A 165 11.50 11.31 -4.99
CA THR A 165 10.40 11.32 -4.05
C THR A 165 10.91 10.74 -2.74
N THR A 166 11.53 11.57 -1.89
CA THR A 166 11.38 11.34 -0.46
C THR A 166 9.89 11.51 -0.21
N GLU A 167 9.15 10.39 -0.21
CA GLU A 167 7.77 10.33 0.28
C GLU A 167 7.77 10.69 1.77
N SER A 168 8.02 11.97 2.05
CA SER A 168 7.56 12.57 3.27
C SER A 168 6.12 12.96 2.99
N LEU A 169 5.18 12.37 3.73
CA LEU A 169 3.82 12.88 3.84
C LEU A 169 3.91 14.42 3.91
N PRO A 170 3.10 15.16 3.14
CA PRO A 170 3.13 16.62 3.15
C PRO A 170 3.22 17.11 4.59
N PHE A 171 4.12 18.04 4.89
CA PHE A 171 4.43 18.43 6.27
C PHE A 171 3.17 18.69 7.11
N LYS A 172 2.15 19.32 6.51
CA LYS A 172 0.83 19.57 7.11
C LYS A 172 0.08 18.28 7.50
N LEU A 173 0.07 17.27 6.63
CA LEU A 173 -0.56 15.98 6.88
C LEU A 173 0.20 15.19 7.95
N ARG A 174 1.54 15.24 7.93
CA ARG A 174 2.35 14.64 9.00
C ARG A 174 2.04 15.28 10.35
N LEU A 175 1.94 16.61 10.39
CA LEU A 175 1.63 17.37 11.60
C LEU A 175 0.21 17.09 12.11
N PHE A 176 -0.75 16.93 11.20
CA PHE A 176 -2.11 16.53 11.53
C PHE A 176 -2.15 15.14 12.15
N LEU A 177 -1.52 14.14 11.52
CA LEU A 177 -1.51 12.76 12.02
C LEU A 177 -0.80 12.64 13.37
N THR A 178 0.31 13.36 13.58
CA THR A 178 1.00 13.37 14.88
C THR A 178 0.16 14.06 15.96
N SER A 179 -0.53 15.15 15.62
CA SER A 179 -1.44 15.83 16.54
C SER A 179 -2.61 14.93 16.94
N LEU A 180 -3.20 14.23 15.97
CA LEU A 180 -4.28 13.27 16.20
C LEU A 180 -3.83 12.13 17.11
N ALA A 181 -2.65 11.56 16.86
CA ALA A 181 -2.08 10.51 17.71
C ALA A 181 -1.87 11.01 19.15
N LEU A 182 -1.37 12.24 19.33
CA LEU A 182 -1.19 12.85 20.64
C LEU A 182 -2.53 13.03 21.37
N ILE A 183 -3.56 13.52 20.67
CA ILE A 183 -4.90 13.69 21.23
C ILE A 183 -5.48 12.34 21.67
N CYS A 184 -5.33 11.28 20.87
CA CYS A 184 -5.77 9.95 21.24
C CYS A 184 -5.08 9.43 22.50
N ILE A 185 -3.75 9.64 22.63
CA ILE A 185 -3.00 9.25 23.82
C ILE A 185 -3.49 10.04 25.05
N VAL A 186 -3.67 11.35 24.92
CA VAL A 186 -4.20 12.20 25.99
C VAL A 186 -5.60 11.71 26.40
N TYR A 187 -6.46 11.39 25.44
CA TYR A 187 -7.81 10.90 25.70
C TYR A 187 -7.82 9.55 26.45
N LEU A 188 -6.90 8.64 26.13
CA LEU A 188 -6.73 7.38 26.87
C LEU A 188 -6.28 7.59 28.32
N VAL A 189 -5.52 8.66 28.58
CA VAL A 189 -5.00 9.01 29.92
C VAL A 189 -5.93 9.99 30.67
N LEU A 190 -7.02 10.47 30.06
CA LEU A 190 -7.95 11.39 30.72
C LEU A 190 -8.63 10.73 31.94
N PRO A 191 -8.70 11.43 33.10
CA PRO A 191 -9.27 10.91 34.35
C PRO A 191 -10.69 10.36 34.22
N ILE A 192 -11.48 10.90 33.28
CA ILE A 192 -12.90 10.55 33.07
C ILE A 192 -13.05 9.07 32.69
N ASN A 193 -12.20 8.56 31.78
CA ASN A 193 -12.22 7.14 31.40
C ASN A 193 -11.85 6.23 32.59
N PHE A 194 -10.95 6.69 33.47
CA PHE A 194 -10.61 5.93 34.69
C PHE A 194 -11.75 5.87 35.70
N THR A 195 -12.64 6.88 35.77
CA THR A 195 -13.76 6.86 36.73
C THR A 195 -14.78 5.74 36.45
N GLN A 196 -15.06 5.45 35.18
CA GLN A 196 -15.99 4.39 34.79
C GLN A 196 -15.44 3.00 35.12
N PHE A 197 -14.18 2.72 34.79
CA PHE A 197 -13.52 1.45 35.16
C PHE A 197 -13.34 1.29 36.66
N ASN A 198 -13.14 2.39 37.40
CA ASN A 198 -13.01 2.34 38.85
C ASN A 198 -14.30 1.87 39.53
N ARG A 199 -15.48 2.22 39.00
CA ARG A 199 -16.77 1.75 39.54
C ARG A 199 -16.91 0.22 39.44
N LEU A 200 -16.60 -0.36 38.29
CA LEU A 200 -16.63 -1.83 38.11
C LEU A 200 -15.65 -2.53 39.05
N LYS A 201 -14.44 -1.97 39.22
CA LYS A 201 -13.42 -2.52 40.14
C LYS A 201 -13.80 -2.40 41.61
N VAL A 202 -14.49 -1.33 41.98
CA VAL A 202 -15.08 -1.15 43.30
C VAL A 202 -16.15 -2.21 43.57
N GLU A 203 -17.07 -2.44 42.63
CA GLU A 203 -18.12 -3.47 42.78
C GLU A 203 -17.52 -4.88 42.88
N GLU A 204 -16.48 -5.19 42.08
CA GLU A 204 -15.72 -6.43 42.18
C GLU A 204 -15.06 -6.60 43.56
N ALA A 205 -14.46 -5.54 44.11
CA ALA A 205 -13.84 -5.54 45.43
C ALA A 205 -14.88 -5.74 46.55
N ILE A 206 -16.06 -5.12 46.44
CA ILE A 206 -17.17 -5.29 47.39
C ILE A 206 -17.63 -6.76 47.43
N ASN A 207 -17.78 -7.41 46.28
CA ASN A 207 -18.17 -8.82 46.23
C ASN A 207 -17.14 -9.73 46.90
N TRP A 208 -15.85 -9.50 46.66
CA TRP A 208 -14.78 -10.23 47.33
C TRP A 208 -14.79 -10.01 48.84
N ALA A 209 -14.98 -8.76 49.28
CA ALA A 209 -15.04 -8.45 50.71
C ALA A 209 -16.22 -9.14 51.41
N LEU A 210 -17.38 -9.21 50.75
CA LEU A 210 -18.56 -9.86 51.29
C LEU A 210 -18.40 -11.38 51.36
N ARG A 211 -17.73 -12.00 50.37
CA ARG A 211 -17.33 -13.42 50.45
C ARG A 211 -16.47 -13.68 51.69
N GLU A 212 -15.46 -12.86 51.92
CA GLU A 212 -14.54 -13.03 53.06
C GLU A 212 -15.26 -12.83 54.41
N LYS A 213 -16.23 -11.90 54.47
CA LYS A 213 -17.06 -11.70 55.67
C LYS A 213 -17.94 -12.91 55.99
N VAL A 214 -18.53 -13.57 54.98
CA VAL A 214 -19.29 -14.83 55.17
C VAL A 214 -18.42 -15.96 55.71
N LEU A 215 -17.12 -15.94 55.39
CA LEU A 215 -16.15 -16.93 55.88
C LEU A 215 -15.61 -16.62 57.29
N GLY A 216 -16.07 -15.55 57.94
CA GLY A 216 -15.76 -15.22 59.33
C GLY A 216 -14.31 -14.77 59.59
N VAL A 217 -13.62 -14.25 58.58
CA VAL A 217 -12.21 -13.82 58.71
C VAL A 217 -12.14 -12.38 59.22
N GLU A 218 -11.57 -12.18 60.41
CA GLU A 218 -11.37 -10.87 61.03
C GLU A 218 -10.01 -10.23 60.68
N GLY A 219 -9.96 -8.89 60.58
CA GLY A 219 -8.72 -8.11 60.44
C GLY A 219 -8.52 -7.41 59.08
N LYS A 220 -7.41 -6.66 58.96
CA LYS A 220 -7.03 -5.93 57.73
C LYS A 220 -6.51 -6.90 56.67
N ARG A 221 -7.21 -6.99 55.54
CA ARG A 221 -6.82 -7.87 54.43
C ARG A 221 -6.78 -7.16 53.10
N LYS A 222 -5.78 -7.47 52.28
CA LYS A 222 -5.71 -7.01 50.89
C LYS A 222 -6.61 -7.88 50.01
N LEU A 223 -7.50 -7.26 49.24
CA LEU A 223 -8.39 -7.95 48.32
C LEU A 223 -7.67 -8.28 47.00
N PRO A 224 -8.05 -9.36 46.28
CA PRO A 224 -7.41 -9.79 45.04
C PRO A 224 -7.85 -8.95 43.81
N VAL A 225 -8.30 -7.71 44.03
CA VAL A 225 -8.74 -6.79 43.00
C VAL A 225 -7.76 -5.63 42.93
N LYS A 226 -7.33 -5.26 41.71
CA LYS A 226 -6.52 -4.07 41.46
C LYS A 226 -7.41 -2.95 40.95
N GLY A 227 -7.32 -1.78 41.57
CA GLY A 227 -7.99 -0.57 41.09
C GLY A 227 -7.26 0.03 39.88
N CYS A 228 -7.84 1.10 39.34
CA CYS A 228 -7.18 1.93 38.32
C CYS A 228 -5.82 2.43 38.86
N PHE A 229 -4.82 2.61 37.99
CA PHE A 229 -3.46 3.02 38.37
C PHE A 229 -2.72 2.06 39.32
N LYS A 230 -3.02 0.75 39.29
CA LYS A 230 -2.39 -0.29 40.13
C LYS A 230 -2.62 -0.09 41.64
N THR A 231 -3.62 0.72 42.00
CA THR A 231 -4.08 0.92 43.38
C THR A 231 -4.63 -0.38 43.96
N LYS A 232 -4.59 -0.50 45.29
CA LYS A 232 -4.94 -1.74 45.99
C LYS A 232 -6.22 -1.53 46.81
N PHE A 233 -7.08 -2.54 46.82
CA PHE A 233 -8.22 -2.58 47.70
C PHE A 233 -7.92 -3.37 48.98
N TYR A 234 -8.42 -2.87 50.09
CA TYR A 234 -8.30 -3.47 51.42
C TYR A 234 -9.67 -3.61 52.05
N LEU A 235 -9.91 -4.73 52.72
CA LEU A 235 -11.00 -4.92 53.66
C LEU A 235 -10.47 -4.59 55.06
N ILE A 236 -11.07 -3.62 55.72
CA ILE A 236 -10.80 -3.27 57.13
C ILE A 236 -12.17 -3.15 57.81
N ASP A 237 -12.43 -4.05 58.76
CA ASP A 237 -13.72 -4.19 59.43
C ASP A 237 -14.86 -4.30 58.41
N ASP A 238 -15.89 -3.45 58.51
CA ASP A 238 -17.01 -3.35 57.59
C ASP A 238 -16.76 -2.38 56.42
N LYS A 239 -15.51 -2.19 55.99
CA LYS A 239 -15.17 -1.21 54.94
C LYS A 239 -14.24 -1.76 53.88
N VAL A 240 -14.53 -1.44 52.63
CA VAL A 240 -13.62 -1.59 51.50
C VAL A 240 -12.95 -0.24 51.25
N ILE A 241 -11.63 -0.22 51.32
CA ILE A 241 -10.80 0.97 51.13
C ILE A 241 -9.91 0.78 49.91
N ASN A 242 -9.99 1.69 48.94
CA ASN A 242 -8.97 1.84 47.90
C ASN A 242 -7.91 2.84 48.37
N SER A 243 -6.66 2.42 48.41
CA SER A 243 -5.51 3.14 48.98
C SER A 243 -5.02 4.37 48.20
N GLY A 244 -5.88 5.03 47.41
CA GLY A 244 -5.48 6.20 46.64
C GLY A 244 -4.33 5.98 45.64
N ILE A 245 -3.81 7.06 45.04
CA ILE A 245 -2.66 7.02 44.12
C ILE A 245 -1.36 6.83 44.92
N ASP A 246 -1.30 7.33 46.15
CA ASP A 246 -0.14 7.22 47.03
C ASP A 246 0.11 5.79 47.53
N GLY A 247 -0.92 4.93 47.50
CA GLY A 247 -0.83 3.53 47.92
C GLY A 247 -0.87 3.32 49.42
N ILE A 248 -1.14 4.36 50.22
CA ILE A 248 -1.06 4.36 51.68
C ILE A 248 -2.48 4.41 52.25
N VAL A 249 -2.91 3.34 52.92
CA VAL A 249 -4.23 3.33 53.58
C VAL A 249 -4.23 4.29 54.78
N GLY A 250 -5.20 5.19 54.81
CA GLY A 250 -5.44 6.20 55.85
C GLY A 250 -5.23 7.64 55.38
N THR A 251 -4.95 7.87 54.09
CA THR A 251 -4.69 9.19 53.51
C THR A 251 -5.95 9.80 52.89
N ALA A 252 -5.89 11.08 52.55
CA ALA A 252 -7.05 11.86 52.13
C ALA A 252 -7.60 11.46 50.74
N ASP A 253 -6.81 10.79 49.91
CA ASP A 253 -7.21 10.29 48.58
C ASP A 253 -7.79 8.86 48.62
N ASP A 254 -7.90 8.27 49.82
CA ASP A 254 -8.57 6.99 50.01
C ASP A 254 -10.04 7.06 49.64
N LYS A 255 -10.49 6.08 48.86
CA LYS A 255 -11.92 5.84 48.65
C LYS A 255 -12.43 4.78 49.62
N VAL A 256 -13.27 5.19 50.56
CA VAL A 256 -13.85 4.33 51.59
C VAL A 256 -15.30 4.03 51.28
N ILE A 257 -15.64 2.74 51.22
CA ILE A 257 -17.02 2.27 51.01
C ILE A 257 -17.39 1.35 52.15
N LYS A 258 -18.47 1.70 52.86
CA LYS A 258 -19.01 0.89 53.96
C LYS A 258 -19.82 -0.28 53.38
N LEU A 259 -19.59 -1.46 53.91
CA LEU A 259 -20.38 -2.65 53.60
C LEU A 259 -21.71 -2.61 54.37
N PRO A 260 -22.80 -3.14 53.79
CA PRO A 260 -24.07 -3.27 54.48
C PRO A 260 -23.95 -4.24 55.67
N ARG A 261 -24.65 -3.93 56.76
CA ARG A 261 -24.66 -4.77 57.98
C ARG A 261 -25.58 -5.98 57.86
N GLU A 262 -26.70 -5.85 57.14
CA GLU A 262 -27.71 -6.91 56.95
C GLU A 262 -28.38 -6.83 55.56
N GLY A 263 -29.03 -7.91 55.11
CA GLY A 263 -29.94 -7.89 53.95
C GLY A 263 -29.30 -7.91 52.55
N TYR A 264 -28.05 -8.32 52.42
CA TYR A 264 -27.32 -8.21 51.14
C TYR A 264 -27.59 -9.37 50.17
N LYS A 265 -27.75 -9.04 48.88
CA LYS A 265 -27.67 -9.97 47.74
C LYS A 265 -26.45 -9.62 46.89
N PRO A 266 -25.53 -10.56 46.59
CA PRO A 266 -24.39 -10.33 45.71
C PRO A 266 -24.83 -9.81 44.34
N THR A 267 -24.20 -8.73 43.87
CA THR A 267 -24.52 -8.09 42.58
C THR A 267 -24.09 -8.96 41.40
N PHE A 268 -23.07 -9.80 41.60
CA PHE A 268 -22.56 -10.74 40.60
C PHE A 268 -22.34 -12.12 41.23
N ALA A 269 -22.77 -13.19 40.56
CA ALA A 269 -22.42 -14.55 40.93
C ALA A 269 -20.92 -14.75 40.67
N VAL A 270 -20.12 -14.92 41.72
CA VAL A 270 -18.70 -15.28 41.57
C VAL A 270 -18.66 -16.79 41.34
N PRO A 271 -18.24 -17.28 40.15
CA PRO A 271 -18.14 -18.71 39.92
C PRO A 271 -17.11 -19.31 40.88
N VAL A 272 -17.55 -20.32 41.64
CA VAL A 272 -16.69 -21.13 42.49
C VAL A 272 -15.88 -22.04 41.56
N LYS A 273 -14.56 -22.00 41.64
CA LYS A 273 -13.71 -23.07 41.11
C LYS A 273 -13.73 -24.24 42.08
#